data_AF-X1LFI4-F1
#
_entry.id   AF-X1LFI4-F1
#
_cell.length_a   1.000
_cell.length_b   1.000
_cell.length_c   1.000
_cell.angle_alpha   90.00
_cell.angle_beta   90.00
_cell.angle_gamma   90.00
#
_symmetry.space_group_name_H-M   'P 1'
#
loop_
_entity.id
_entity.type
_entity.pdbx_description
1 polymer ?
#
loop_
_entity_poly.entity_id
_entity_poly.type
_entity_poly.pdbx_seq_one_letter_code
_entity_poly.pdbx_strand_id
1 'polypeptide(L)'
;IEDYSGKIIKDNIPQKKKVFKEETCYVLINMMEKVIKRGTGWNAKIGRPAAGKTGTTNDFVDAWFIGFTPDLVTAVYIGNDDRKPLGNKMTGGVVAAP
;
A
#
# COMPACT_ATOMS: atom_id res chain seq x y z
N ILE A 1 -7.20 -26.18 5.42
CA ILE A 1 -8.57 -26.73 5.22
C ILE A 1 -8.47 -28.22 5.47
N GLU A 2 -9.26 -28.72 6.41
CA GLU A 2 -9.28 -30.12 6.82
C GLU A 2 -10.69 -30.67 6.64
N ASP A 3 -10.82 -31.98 6.48
CA ASP A 3 -12.11 -32.66 6.52
C ASP A 3 -12.54 -33.00 7.96
N TYR A 4 -13.71 -33.64 8.10
CA TYR A 4 -14.28 -34.06 9.39
C TYR A 4 -13.45 -35.14 10.12
N SER A 5 -12.51 -35.78 9.43
CA SER A 5 -11.59 -36.78 10.01
C SER A 5 -10.26 -36.17 10.46
N GLY A 6 -10.07 -34.85 10.25
CA GLY A 6 -8.83 -34.14 10.52
C GLY A 6 -7.77 -34.32 9.43
N LYS A 7 -8.13 -34.87 8.26
CA LYS A 7 -7.21 -34.98 7.14
C LYS A 7 -7.08 -33.63 6.43
N ILE A 8 -5.85 -33.15 6.28
CA ILE A 8 -5.54 -31.92 5.57
C ILE A 8 -5.89 -32.07 4.08
N ILE A 9 -6.87 -31.29 3.61
CA ILE A 9 -7.27 -31.19 2.20
C ILE A 9 -6.41 -30.15 1.47
N LYS A 10 -6.15 -29.03 2.16
CA LYS A 10 -5.39 -27.92 1.60
C LYS A 10 -4.59 -27.26 2.69
N ASP A 11 -3.29 -27.20 2.47
CA ASP A 11 -2.36 -26.39 3.25
C ASP A 11 -2.02 -25.09 2.49
N ASN A 12 -1.68 -24.03 3.21
CA ASN A 12 -1.32 -22.74 2.65
C ASN A 12 -0.04 -22.20 3.29
N ILE A 13 1.05 -22.94 3.16
CA ILE A 13 2.38 -22.51 3.59
C ILE A 13 2.89 -21.43 2.63
N PRO A 14 3.15 -20.19 3.11
CA PRO A 14 3.62 -19.12 2.24
C PRO A 14 4.98 -19.43 1.63
N GLN A 15 5.05 -19.44 0.30
CA GLN A 15 6.30 -19.58 -0.43
C GLN A 15 6.89 -18.19 -0.71
N LYS A 16 8.11 -17.93 -0.23
CA LYS A 16 8.80 -16.65 -0.44
C LYS A 16 9.80 -16.79 -1.59
N LYS A 17 9.72 -15.88 -2.57
CA LYS A 17 10.69 -15.78 -3.66
C LYS A 17 11.38 -14.43 -3.59
N LYS A 18 12.71 -14.43 -3.55
CA LYS A 18 13.50 -13.20 -3.66
C LYS A 18 13.47 -12.72 -5.12
N VAL A 19 12.93 -11.53 -5.35
CA VAL A 19 12.78 -10.93 -6.70
C VAL A 19 13.82 -9.83 -6.94
N PHE A 20 14.24 -9.12 -5.90
CA PHE A 20 15.21 -8.03 -5.97
C PHE A 20 16.38 -8.27 -5.01
N LYS A 21 17.49 -7.57 -5.26
CA LYS A 21 18.64 -7.52 -4.34
C LYS A 21 18.32 -6.59 -3.16
N GLU A 22 18.89 -6.89 -2.00
CA GLU A 22 18.69 -6.15 -0.76
C GLU A 22 19.13 -4.70 -0.89
N GLU A 23 20.22 -4.42 -1.60
CA GLU A 23 20.75 -3.06 -1.78
C GLU A 23 19.77 -2.21 -2.61
N THR A 24 19.16 -2.80 -3.64
CA THR A 24 18.13 -2.13 -4.46
C THR A 24 16.89 -1.84 -3.62
N CYS A 25 16.43 -2.81 -2.83
CA CYS A 25 15.31 -2.64 -1.90
C CYS A 25 15.59 -1.54 -0.88
N TYR A 26 16.80 -1.50 -0.30
CA TYR A 26 17.18 -0.48 0.69
C TYR A 26 17.05 0.93 0.12
N VAL A 27 17.60 1.17 -1.07
CA VAL A 27 17.51 2.50 -1.73
C VAL A 27 16.06 2.86 -2.05
N LEU A 28 15.27 1.90 -2.56
CA LEU A 28 13.85 2.10 -2.84
C LEU A 28 13.05 2.45 -1.59
N ILE A 29 13.23 1.69 -0.50
CA ILE A 29 12.56 1.93 0.79
C ILE A 29 12.93 3.31 1.32
N ASN A 30 14.21 3.70 1.27
CA ASN A 30 14.66 5.03 1.71
C ASN A 30 13.97 6.17 0.94
N MET A 31 13.75 5.99 -0.36
CA MET A 31 13.00 6.95 -1.17
C MET A 31 11.52 6.99 -0.79
N MET A 32 10.89 5.83 -0.57
CA MET A 32 9.47 5.73 -0.19
C MET A 32 9.20 6.24 1.24
N GLU A 33 10.15 6.11 2.17
CA GLU A 33 10.04 6.76 3.48
C GLU A 33 9.95 8.28 3.35
N LYS A 34 10.67 8.88 2.39
CA LYS A 34 10.62 10.34 2.15
C LYS A 34 9.27 10.80 1.62
N VAL A 35 8.51 9.94 0.93
CA VAL A 35 7.15 10.24 0.49
C VAL A 35 6.23 10.51 1.68
N ILE A 36 6.36 9.72 2.75
CA ILE A 36 5.61 9.93 4.00
C ILE A 36 6.27 11.02 4.86
N LYS A 37 7.60 11.07 4.93
CA LYS A 37 8.31 12.01 5.80
C LYS A 37 8.28 13.46 5.33
N ARG A 38 8.00 13.77 4.05
CA ARG A 38 7.95 15.16 3.52
C ARG A 38 7.39 15.25 2.10
N GLY A 39 6.74 14.21 1.61
CA GLY A 39 6.26 14.14 0.24
C GLY A 39 4.74 14.11 0.16
N THR A 40 4.24 13.53 -0.93
CA THR A 40 2.80 13.49 -1.23
C THR A 40 1.99 12.58 -0.32
N GLY A 41 2.63 11.71 0.46
CA GLY A 41 1.99 10.82 1.44
C GLY A 41 2.11 11.30 2.87
N TRP A 42 2.36 12.60 3.10
CA TRP A 42 2.69 13.14 4.43
C TRP A 42 1.65 12.83 5.51
N ASN A 43 0.37 12.74 5.16
CA ASN A 43 -0.69 12.41 6.13
C ASN A 43 -0.49 11.03 6.77
N ALA A 44 0.09 10.06 6.04
CA ALA A 44 0.34 8.71 6.52
C ALA A 44 1.48 8.60 7.58
N LYS A 45 1.86 9.70 8.22
CA LYS A 45 2.92 9.73 9.25
C LYS A 45 2.36 9.25 10.58
N ILE A 46 2.42 7.94 10.78
CA ILE A 46 1.90 7.25 11.97
C ILE A 46 2.83 7.25 13.20
N GLY A 47 3.83 8.14 13.26
CA GLY A 47 4.76 8.24 14.40
C GLY A 47 5.79 7.11 14.55
N ARG A 48 5.92 6.22 13.56
CA ARG A 48 6.93 5.15 13.50
C ARG A 48 7.49 4.98 12.09
N PRO A 49 8.60 4.23 11.90
CA PRO A 49 9.14 3.96 10.58
C PRO A 49 8.10 3.30 9.68
N ALA A 50 7.80 3.97 8.57
CA ALA A 50 6.89 3.52 7.53
C ALA A 50 7.35 4.09 6.19
N ALA A 51 7.08 3.36 5.12
CA ALA A 51 7.34 3.78 3.76
C ALA A 51 6.09 3.55 2.91
N GLY A 52 5.89 4.36 1.87
CA GLY A 52 4.72 4.22 1.02
C GLY A 52 4.74 5.08 -0.22
N LYS A 53 3.69 4.96 -1.01
CA LYS A 53 3.51 5.70 -2.25
C LYS A 53 2.05 6.02 -2.49
N THR A 54 1.81 7.24 -2.97
CA THR A 54 0.51 7.70 -3.47
C THR A 54 0.36 7.44 -4.96
N GLY A 55 -0.88 7.18 -5.40
CA GLY A 55 -1.30 7.16 -6.80
C GLY A 55 -2.57 7.98 -6.97
N THR A 56 -2.72 8.66 -8.10
CA THR A 56 -3.94 9.39 -8.45
C THR A 56 -4.07 9.37 -9.97
N THR A 57 -5.23 8.98 -10.49
CA THR A 57 -5.49 9.04 -11.93
C THR A 57 -5.91 10.44 -12.35
N ASN A 58 -5.95 10.68 -13.66
CA ASN A 58 -6.42 11.96 -14.21
C ASN A 58 -7.85 12.26 -13.72
N ASP A 59 -8.17 13.55 -13.66
CA ASP A 59 -9.48 14.06 -13.22
C ASP A 59 -9.93 13.61 -11.82
N PHE A 60 -9.00 13.12 -10.98
CA PHE A 60 -9.27 12.66 -9.61
C PHE A 60 -10.33 11.56 -9.52
N VAL A 61 -10.37 10.65 -10.51
CA VAL A 61 -11.32 9.52 -10.50
C VAL A 61 -10.91 8.46 -9.49
N ASP A 62 -9.61 8.18 -9.39
CA ASP A 62 -9.04 7.16 -8.52
C ASP A 62 -7.96 7.75 -7.62
N ALA A 63 -7.99 7.37 -6.35
CA ALA A 63 -6.99 7.71 -5.36
C ALA A 63 -6.46 6.44 -4.69
N TRP A 64 -5.14 6.27 -4.68
CA TRP A 64 -4.47 5.11 -4.11
C TRP A 64 -3.42 5.54 -3.08
N PHE A 65 -3.30 4.74 -2.03
CA PHE A 65 -2.13 4.74 -1.16
C PHE A 65 -1.74 3.31 -0.83
N ILE A 66 -0.46 2.98 -1.03
CA ILE A 66 0.12 1.73 -0.53
C ILE A 66 1.24 2.10 0.43
N GLY A 67 1.18 1.58 1.66
CA GLY A 67 2.16 1.82 2.70
C GLY A 67 2.48 0.55 3.48
N PHE A 68 3.66 0.51 4.10
CA PHE A 68 4.08 -0.63 4.90
C PHE A 68 5.03 -0.23 6.03
N THR A 69 5.02 -1.08 7.05
CA THR A 69 6.04 -1.23 8.10
C THR A 69 6.80 -2.54 7.85
N PRO A 70 7.84 -2.90 8.65
CA PRO A 70 8.52 -4.19 8.47
C PRO A 70 7.60 -5.42 8.54
N ASP A 71 6.48 -5.32 9.26
CA ASP A 71 5.61 -6.46 9.59
C ASP A 71 4.24 -6.41 8.90
N LEU A 72 3.86 -5.29 8.27
CA LEU A 72 2.54 -5.10 7.68
C LEU A 72 2.59 -4.25 6.43
N VAL A 73 1.84 -4.67 5.40
CA VAL A 73 1.54 -3.87 4.21
C VAL A 73 0.04 -3.61 4.11
N THR A 74 -0.32 -2.39 3.74
CA THR A 74 -1.71 -1.98 3.55
C THR A 74 -1.84 -1.22 2.22
N ALA A 75 -2.89 -1.53 1.47
CA ALA A 75 -3.27 -0.81 0.26
C ALA A 75 -4.69 -0.26 0.44
N VAL A 76 -4.88 1.02 0.14
CA VAL A 76 -6.17 1.72 0.18
C VAL A 76 -6.46 2.27 -1.21
N TYR A 77 -7.66 1.98 -1.69
CA TYR A 77 -8.25 2.54 -2.89
C TYR A 77 -9.49 3.34 -2.53
N ILE A 78 -9.64 4.50 -3.15
CA ILE A 78 -10.86 5.28 -3.11
C ILE A 78 -11.21 5.67 -4.54
N GLY A 79 -12.46 5.43 -4.91
CA GLY A 79 -13.06 5.70 -6.21
C GLY A 79 -14.58 5.65 -6.10
N ASN A 80 -15.27 6.26 -7.06
CA ASN A 80 -16.71 6.08 -7.21
C ASN A 80 -16.97 4.95 -8.20
N ASP A 81 -17.95 4.07 -7.91
CA ASP A 81 -18.30 2.96 -8.80
C ASP A 81 -18.77 3.41 -10.19
N ASP A 82 -19.37 4.60 -10.28
CA ASP A 82 -19.78 5.23 -11.54
C ASP A 82 -18.65 6.00 -12.26
N ARG A 83 -17.42 5.91 -11.73
CA ARG A 83 -16.18 6.56 -12.21
C ARG A 83 -16.26 8.08 -12.30
N LYS A 84 -17.22 8.72 -11.62
CA LYS A 84 -17.21 10.18 -11.50
C LYS A 84 -16.02 10.65 -10.65
N PRO A 85 -15.49 11.86 -10.89
CA PRO A 85 -14.45 12.45 -10.06
C PRO A 85 -14.79 12.44 -8.57
N LEU A 86 -13.80 12.13 -7.72
CA LEU A 86 -13.91 12.20 -6.27
C LEU A 86 -14.08 13.62 -5.74
N GLY A 87 -13.80 14.61 -6.59
CA GLY A 87 -13.78 16.02 -6.25
C GLY A 87 -12.41 16.63 -6.54
N ASN A 88 -12.39 17.96 -6.62
CA ASN A 88 -11.16 18.67 -6.96
C ASN A 88 -10.06 18.41 -5.92
N LYS A 89 -8.86 18.04 -6.38
CA LYS A 89 -7.68 17.75 -5.54
C LYS A 89 -7.83 16.57 -4.56
N MET A 90 -8.80 15.67 -4.79
CA MET A 90 -8.93 14.43 -4.02
C MET A 90 -7.89 13.40 -4.49
N THR A 91 -6.63 13.62 -4.07
CA THR A 91 -5.50 12.76 -4.41
C THR A 91 -5.33 11.62 -3.41
N GLY A 92 -4.50 10.64 -3.77
CA GLY A 92 -4.13 9.54 -2.88
C GLY A 92 -3.53 9.97 -1.55
N GLY A 93 -2.87 11.14 -1.49
CA GLY A 93 -2.36 11.69 -0.22
C GLY A 93 -3.42 12.35 0.66
N VAL A 94 -4.56 12.73 0.09
CA VAL A 94 -5.62 13.48 0.78
C VAL A 94 -6.70 12.55 1.28
N VAL A 95 -7.14 11.61 0.44
CA VAL A 95 -8.29 10.74 0.77
C VAL A 95 -7.88 9.31 1.10
N ALA A 96 -6.84 8.76 0.46
CA ALA A 96 -6.47 7.35 0.64
C ALA A 96 -5.38 7.13 1.70
N ALA A 97 -4.47 8.09 1.86
CA ALA A 97 -3.46 8.07 2.92
C ALA A 97 -4.15 8.34 4.27
N PRO A 98 -3.90 7.50 5.29
CA PRO A 98 -4.51 7.63 6.61
C PRO A 98 -3.98 8.83 7.40
#